data_AF-A0ABC9WK71-F1
#
_entry.id   AF-A0ABC9WK71-F1
#
_cell.length_a   1.000
_cell.length_b   1.000
_cell.length_c   1.000
_cell.angle_alpha   90.00
_cell.angle_beta   90.00
_cell.angle_gamma   90.00
#
_symmetry.space_group_name_H-M   'P 1'
#
loop_
_entity.id
_entity.type
_entity.pdbx_description
1 polymer ?
#
loop_
_entity_poly.entity_id
_entity_poly.type
_entity_poly.pdbx_seq_one_letter_code
_entity_poly.pdbx_strand_id
1 'polypeptide(L)'
;MLDLVLTNKEDLVGDVKLKGSLGCSDHEMVEFRILRAARRVHSKLTTLDFSRADFGLFRDLLGRIPWDKALEGRGAQGSWLIFKGHLLQAQE
;
A
#
# COMPACT_ATOMS: atom_id res chain seq x y z
N MET A 1 -8.89 -1.96 15.55
CA MET A 1 -8.92 -2.85 14.37
C MET A 1 -8.89 -1.96 13.16
N LEU A 2 -7.76 -1.90 12.45
CA LEU A 2 -7.64 -1.16 11.19
C LEU A 2 -7.93 -2.16 10.06
N ASP A 3 -8.91 -1.87 9.21
CA ASP A 3 -9.17 -2.66 8.01
C ASP A 3 -8.21 -2.23 6.90
N LEU A 4 -7.37 -3.16 6.43
CA LEU A 4 -6.47 -2.95 5.29
C LEU A 4 -7.09 -3.62 4.06
N VAL A 5 -7.66 -2.83 3.16
CA VAL A 5 -8.14 -3.30 1.85
C VAL A 5 -7.11 -2.97 0.79
N LEU A 6 -6.39 -3.99 0.31
CA LEU A 6 -5.45 -3.84 -0.79
C LEU A 6 -6.11 -4.21 -2.12
N THR A 7 -5.76 -3.47 -3.17
CA THR A 7 -6.28 -3.66 -4.52
C THR A 7 -5.15 -3.48 -5.53
N ASN A 8 -5.10 -4.38 -6.52
CA ASN A 8 -4.14 -4.33 -7.62
C ASN A 8 -4.60 -3.43 -8.77
N LYS A 9 -5.71 -2.69 -8.61
CA LYS A 9 -6.20 -1.80 -9.65
C LYS A 9 -5.31 -0.58 -9.77
N GLU A 10 -4.54 -0.54 -10.85
CA GLU A 10 -3.78 0.63 -11.28
C GLU A 10 -4.74 1.84 -11.39
N ASP A 11 -4.23 3.03 -11.06
CA ASP A 11 -4.96 4.30 -11.03
C ASP A 11 -6.09 4.46 -9.99
N LEU A 12 -6.27 3.52 -9.05
CA LEU A 12 -7.27 3.71 -7.99
C LEU A 12 -6.86 4.77 -6.96
N VAL A 13 -5.55 4.95 -6.74
CA VAL A 13 -5.01 5.88 -5.74
C VAL A 13 -4.25 7.00 -6.44
N GLY A 14 -4.71 8.24 -6.28
CA GLY A 14 -4.04 9.46 -6.69
C GLY A 14 -3.48 10.26 -5.52
N ASP A 15 -2.62 11.24 -5.81
CA ASP A 15 -2.07 12.25 -4.88
C ASP A 15 -1.76 11.73 -3.46
N VAL A 16 -0.67 10.98 -3.31
CA VAL A 16 -0.19 10.53 -1.99
C VAL A 16 0.70 11.61 -1.36
N LYS A 17 0.35 12.06 -0.14
CA LYS A 17 1.05 13.11 0.60
C LYS A 17 1.21 12.74 2.07
N LEU A 18 2.26 13.24 2.70
CA LEU A 18 2.40 13.19 4.15
C LEU A 18 1.67 14.37 4.78
N LYS A 19 0.96 14.13 5.89
CA LYS A 19 0.15 15.15 6.57
C LYS A 19 0.75 15.60 7.91
N GLY A 20 1.81 14.96 8.39
CA GLY A 20 2.34 15.18 9.74
C GLY A 20 1.88 14.11 10.73
N SER A 21 2.45 14.11 11.92
CA SER A 21 2.03 13.25 13.01
C SER A 21 0.72 13.70 13.67
N LEU A 22 -0.04 12.73 14.20
CA LEU A 22 -1.20 13.02 15.07
C LEU A 22 -0.74 13.15 16.52
N GLY A 23 -0.78 14.37 17.04
CA GLY A 23 -0.39 14.64 18.43
C GLY A 23 1.12 14.44 18.65
N CYS A 24 1.50 13.78 19.74
CA CYS A 24 2.89 13.48 20.07
C CYS A 24 3.38 12.14 19.49
N SER A 25 2.64 11.53 18.57
CA SER A 25 3.07 10.29 17.93
C SER A 25 4.30 10.53 17.07
N ASP A 26 5.20 9.55 17.05
CA ASP A 26 6.31 9.44 16.12
C ASP A 26 5.87 8.97 14.72
N HIS A 27 4.59 8.60 14.55
CA HIS A 27 4.04 8.11 13.30
C HIS A 27 3.47 9.24 12.44
N GLU A 28 3.91 9.28 11.18
CA GLU A 28 3.45 10.21 10.14
C GLU A 28 2.17 9.73 9.44
N MET A 29 1.18 10.61 9.28
CA MET A 29 -0.02 10.31 8.50
C MET A 29 0.25 10.39 7.00
N VAL A 30 -0.31 9.45 6.25
CA VAL A 30 -0.37 9.51 4.79
C VAL A 30 -1.80 9.82 4.35
N GLU A 31 -1.98 10.90 3.60
CA GLU A 31 -3.21 11.27 2.93
C GLU A 31 -3.14 10.91 1.45
N PHE A 32 -4.18 10.29 0.92
CA PHE A 32 -4.28 9.95 -0.50
C PHE A 32 -5.71 10.07 -1.00
N ARG A 33 -5.87 10.24 -2.32
CA ARG A 33 -7.17 10.31 -2.98
C ARG A 33 -7.53 8.97 -3.60
N ILE A 34 -8.70 8.43 -3.26
CA ILE A 34 -9.26 7.27 -3.96
C ILE A 34 -10.03 7.77 -5.18
N LEU A 35 -9.51 7.49 -6.37
CA LEU A 35 -10.13 7.82 -7.65
C LEU A 35 -11.24 6.81 -7.94
N ARG A 36 -12.48 7.20 -7.66
CA ARG A 36 -13.65 6.34 -7.90
C ARG A 36 -14.12 6.47 -9.34
N ALA A 37 -13.54 5.71 -10.27
CA ALA A 37 -14.14 5.51 -11.58
C ALA A 37 -15.33 4.54 -11.45
N ALA A 38 -16.54 5.07 -11.30
CA ALA A 38 -17.78 4.29 -11.28
C ALA A 38 -18.12 3.81 -12.70
N ARG A 39 -17.42 2.80 -13.20
CA ARG A 39 -17.97 1.91 -14.24
C ARG A 39 -18.12 0.53 -13.61
N ARG A 40 -19.38 0.13 -13.36
CA ARG A 40 -19.74 -1.27 -13.13
C ARG A 40 -19.45 -2.03 -14.43
N VAL A 41 -18.19 -2.34 -14.66
CA VAL A 41 -17.84 -3.45 -15.52
C VAL A 41 -17.87 -4.66 -14.59
N HIS A 42 -18.40 -5.79 -15.05
CA HIS A 42 -18.08 -7.10 -14.46
C HIS A 42 -16.59 -7.39 -14.70
N SER A 43 -15.70 -6.52 -14.22
CA SER A 43 -14.31 -6.86 -14.00
C SER A 43 -14.35 -7.89 -12.88
N LYS A 44 -13.86 -9.10 -13.15
CA LYS A 44 -13.38 -10.01 -12.11
C LYS A 44 -12.50 -9.15 -11.20
N LEU A 45 -13.06 -8.66 -10.10
CA LEU A 45 -12.29 -8.01 -9.07
C LEU A 45 -11.52 -9.17 -8.46
N THR A 46 -10.25 -9.33 -8.83
CA THR A 46 -9.33 -10.18 -8.08
C THR A 46 -9.08 -9.48 -6.76
N THR A 47 -10.09 -9.48 -5.90
CA THR A 47 -9.93 -9.16 -4.50
C THR A 47 -9.05 -10.26 -3.94
N LEU A 48 -7.87 -9.91 -3.45
CA LEU A 48 -7.05 -10.86 -2.71
C LEU A 48 -7.85 -11.36 -1.52
N ASP A 49 -7.99 -12.68 -1.42
CA ASP A 49 -8.65 -13.31 -0.29
C ASP A 49 -7.72 -13.29 0.93
N PHE A 50 -7.69 -12.14 1.60
CA PHE A 50 -6.92 -11.92 2.83
C PHE A 50 -7.30 -12.88 3.95
N SER A 51 -8.45 -13.58 3.87
CA SER A 51 -8.80 -14.62 4.84
C SER A 51 -7.89 -15.86 4.73
N ARG A 52 -7.22 -16.05 3.58
CA ARG A 52 -6.32 -17.17 3.30
C ARG A 52 -4.86 -16.74 3.13
N ALA A 53 -4.56 -15.45 3.19
CA ALA A 53 -3.21 -14.94 3.05
C ALA A 53 -2.38 -15.25 4.31
N ASP A 54 -1.16 -15.75 4.12
CA ASP A 54 -0.21 -15.92 5.22
C ASP A 54 0.41 -14.56 5.57
N PHE A 55 -0.18 -13.89 6.55
CA PHE A 55 0.32 -12.60 7.06
C PHE A 55 1.70 -12.72 7.72
N GLY A 56 2.09 -13.91 8.20
CA GLY A 56 3.43 -14.18 8.72
C GLY A 56 4.46 -14.12 7.60
N LEU A 57 4.23 -14.88 6.53
CA LEU A 57 5.07 -14.85 5.33
C LEU A 57 5.17 -13.44 4.73
N PHE A 58 4.04 -12.75 4.65
CA PHE A 58 3.98 -11.38 4.15
C PHE A 58 4.83 -10.42 4.99
N ARG A 59 4.71 -10.50 6.32
CA ARG A 59 5.53 -9.71 7.25
C ARG A 59 7.01 -10.03 7.10
N ASP A 60 7.36 -11.31 6.93
CA ASP A 60 8.75 -11.73 6.80
C ASP A 60 9.37 -11.28 5.47
N LEU A 61 8.60 -11.32 4.37
CA LEU A 61 9.02 -10.81 3.06
C LEU A 61 9.25 -9.30 3.09
N LEU A 62 8.30 -8.54 3.65
CA LEU A 62 8.44 -7.09 3.76
C LEU A 62 9.51 -6.69 4.78
N GLY A 63 9.66 -7.45 5.87
CA GLY A 63 10.63 -7.17 6.93
C GLY A 63 12.09 -7.38 6.50
N ARG A 64 12.33 -8.15 5.43
CA ARG A 64 13.68 -8.36 4.86
C ARG A 64 14.16 -7.22 3.98
N ILE A 65 13.28 -6.31 3.58
CA ILE A 65 13.62 -5.20 2.70
C ILE A 65 14.35 -4.13 3.53
N PRO A 66 15.55 -3.68 3.10
CA PRO A 66 16.25 -2.57 3.73
C PRO A 66 15.54 -1.26 3.36
N TRP A 67 14.46 -0.95 4.07
CA TRP A 67 13.56 0.19 3.78
C TRP A 67 14.27 1.54 3.87
N ASP A 68 15.26 1.66 4.75
CA ASP A 68 16.13 2.83 4.86
C ASP A 68 16.78 3.17 3.52
N LYS A 69 17.30 2.17 2.81
CA LYS A 69 17.92 2.35 1.48
C LYS A 69 16.90 2.39 0.35
N ALA A 70 15.86 1.56 0.43
CA ALA A 70 14.84 1.46 -0.62
C ALA A 70 14.07 2.78 -0.78
N LEU A 71 13.90 3.51 0.33
CA LEU A 71 13.14 4.76 0.40
C LEU A 71 14.02 6.02 0.43
N GLU A 72 15.36 5.86 0.46
CA GLU A 72 16.29 6.98 0.53
C GLU A 72 16.09 7.98 -0.61
N GLY A 73 15.98 9.27 -0.27
CA GLY A 73 15.80 10.35 -1.24
C GLY A 73 14.48 10.34 -2.00
N ARG A 74 13.54 9.44 -1.69
CA ARG A 74 12.23 9.35 -2.36
C ARG A 74 11.17 10.13 -1.60
N GLY A 75 10.39 10.92 -2.33
CA GLY A 75 9.14 11.48 -1.81
C GLY A 75 8.06 10.41 -1.65
N ALA A 76 6.96 10.77 -0.96
CA ALA A 76 5.87 9.85 -0.63
C ALA A 76 5.35 9.02 -1.82
N GLN A 77 5.21 9.63 -3.00
CA GLN A 77 4.76 8.94 -4.21
C GLN A 77 5.79 7.90 -4.71
N GLY A 78 7.09 8.23 -4.67
CA GLY A 78 8.16 7.30 -5.07
C GLY A 78 8.27 6.12 -4.10
N SER A 79 8.17 6.40 -2.80
CA SER A 79 8.13 5.39 -1.75
C SER A 79 6.91 4.47 -1.87
N TRP A 80 5.75 5.03 -2.22
CA TRP A 80 4.53 4.27 -2.47
C TRP A 80 4.64 3.30 -3.65
N LEU A 81 5.32 3.70 -4.74
CA LEU A 81 5.53 2.82 -5.89
C LEU A 81 6.43 1.62 -5.53
N ILE A 82 7.49 1.85 -4.76
CA ILE A 82 8.38 0.78 -4.26
C ILE A 82 7.60 -0.19 -3.37
N PHE A 83 6.82 0.34 -2.43
CA PHE A 83 5.98 -0.47 -1.55
C PHE A 83 5.01 -1.35 -2.34
N LYS A 84 4.31 -0.80 -3.34
CA LYS A 84 3.41 -1.57 -4.21
C LYS A 84 4.14 -2.68 -4.98
N GLY A 85 5.34 -2.42 -5.49
CA GLY A 85 6.14 -3.43 -6.19
C GLY A 85 6.41 -4.65 -5.29
N HIS A 86 6.89 -4.41 -4.07
CA HIS A 86 7.14 -5.49 -3.11
C HIS A 86 5.87 -6.18 -2.63
N LEU A 87 4.77 -5.43 -2.50
CA LEU A 87 3.46 -5.95 -2.16
C LEU A 87 2.96 -6.96 -3.22
N LEU A 88 3.14 -6.65 -4.51
CA LEU A 88 2.80 -7.57 -5.60
C LEU A 88 3.74 -8.78 -5.63
N GLN A 89 5.03 -8.60 -5.39
CA GLN A 89 5.99 -9.70 -5.36
C GLN A 89 5.68 -10.71 -4.25
N ALA A 90 5.16 -10.26 -3.11
CA ALA A 90 4.74 -11.13 -2.02
C ALA A 90 3.41 -11.87 -2.28
N GLN A 91 2.77 -11.65 -3.44
CA GLN A 91 1.51 -12.30 -3.85
C GLN A 91 1.72 -13.48 -4.82
N GLU A 92 2.90 -13.62 -5.43
CA GLU A 92 3.32 -14.82 -6.21
C GLU A 92 3.85 -15.92 -5.28
#